data_AF-A0A5J4VJ32-F1
#
_entry.id   AF-A0A5J4VJ32-F1
#
_cell.length_a   1.000
_cell.length_b   1.000
_cell.length_c   1.000
_cell.angle_alpha   90.00
_cell.angle_beta   90.00
_cell.angle_gamma   90.00
#
_symmetry.space_group_name_H-M   'P 1'
#
loop_
_entity.id
_entity.type
_entity.pdbx_description
1 polymer ?
#
loop_
_entity_poly.entity_id
_entity_poly.type
_entity_poly.pdbx_seq_one_letter_code
_entity_poly.pdbx_strand_id
1 'polypeptide(L)'
;EIGYSCYDDNLAFSSYYGLHKFGISDSICFPNTGIPSDITKCADGETTPEIYLYNYSVGGFEYKDVQTVKEMLIRFGMVFLNNYGIIIGWEKNNWVVAEQGYDTSYTLKTYNIQNMKYGGSIFIKVADKQPPVDCSDVSDKTKEECQCIDNDPRDECKQTECKDPTTAPDE
;
A
#
# COMPACT_ATOMS: atom_id res chain seq x y z
N GLU A 1 2.12 28.83 -11.56
CA GLU A 1 2.95 28.05 -10.63
C GLU A 1 2.09 27.64 -9.46
N ILE A 2 2.27 26.42 -8.95
CA ILE A 2 1.73 26.04 -7.63
C ILE A 2 2.82 26.46 -6.63
N GLY A 3 2.49 27.38 -5.73
CA GLY A 3 3.40 27.80 -4.68
C GLY A 3 3.55 26.70 -3.63
N TYR A 4 4.74 26.56 -3.04
CA TYR A 4 4.98 25.68 -1.90
C TYR A 4 5.04 26.53 -0.63
N SER A 5 4.32 26.14 0.42
CA SER A 5 4.26 26.86 1.68
C SER A 5 4.10 25.87 2.84
N CYS A 6 4.74 26.16 3.97
CA CYS A 6 4.54 25.41 5.22
C CYS A 6 3.21 25.78 5.93
N TYR A 7 2.46 26.73 5.36
CA TYR A 7 1.22 27.28 5.91
C TYR A 7 0.04 27.15 4.94
N ASP A 8 0.16 26.33 3.89
CA ASP A 8 -0.95 26.11 2.97
C ASP A 8 -1.96 25.12 3.56
N ASP A 9 -3.20 25.55 3.70
CA ASP A 9 -4.30 24.75 4.23
C ASP A 9 -4.89 23.78 3.19
N ASN A 10 -4.50 23.87 1.91
CA ASN A 10 -5.00 23.01 0.84
C ASN A 10 -4.27 21.67 0.71
N LEU A 11 -4.10 20.95 1.82
CA LEU A 11 -3.47 19.63 1.88
C LEU A 11 -4.06 18.64 0.86
N ALA A 12 -5.37 18.73 0.61
CA ALA A 12 -6.05 17.88 -0.36
C ALA A 12 -5.53 18.10 -1.79
N PHE A 13 -5.48 19.35 -2.27
CA PHE A 13 -4.97 19.67 -3.61
C PHE A 13 -3.49 19.32 -3.77
N SER A 14 -2.69 19.60 -2.75
CA SER A 14 -1.28 19.24 -2.70
C SER A 14 -1.07 17.74 -2.78
N SER A 15 -1.94 16.94 -2.17
CA SER A 15 -1.89 15.48 -2.22
C SER A 15 -2.26 14.94 -3.61
N TYR A 16 -3.36 15.42 -4.22
CA TYR A 16 -3.76 14.97 -5.57
C TYR A 16 -2.70 15.31 -6.62
N TYR A 17 -2.21 16.55 -6.62
CA TYR A 17 -1.27 17.02 -7.62
C TYR A 17 0.15 16.49 -7.37
N GLY A 18 0.59 16.50 -6.11
CA GLY A 18 1.89 16.03 -5.69
C GLY A 18 2.11 14.57 -6.04
N LEU A 19 1.16 13.69 -5.68
CA LEU A 19 1.23 12.26 -6.02
C LEU A 19 1.23 12.04 -7.54
N HIS A 20 0.39 12.76 -8.28
CA HIS A 20 0.27 12.56 -9.72
C HIS A 20 1.52 13.04 -10.48
N LYS A 21 2.16 14.12 -10.04
CA LYS A 21 3.28 14.76 -10.77
C LYS A 21 4.66 14.44 -10.25
N PHE A 22 4.82 14.20 -8.95
CA PHE A 22 6.12 14.11 -8.29
C PHE A 22 6.26 12.89 -7.39
N GLY A 23 5.17 12.33 -6.87
CA GLY A 23 5.22 11.22 -5.91
C GLY A 23 5.68 11.64 -4.52
N ILE A 24 6.17 10.68 -3.74
CA ILE A 24 6.70 10.84 -2.38
C ILE A 24 8.09 10.19 -2.31
N SER A 25 9.01 10.77 -1.54
CA SER A 25 10.31 10.19 -1.26
C SER A 25 10.60 10.21 0.24
N ASP A 26 11.63 9.48 0.66
CA ASP A 26 11.96 9.31 2.07
C ASP A 26 12.44 10.62 2.71
N SER A 27 12.12 10.80 3.99
CA SER A 27 12.57 11.93 4.82
C SER A 27 14.09 12.03 4.97
N ILE A 28 14.84 10.94 4.80
CA ILE A 28 16.30 10.95 4.74
C ILE A 28 16.77 11.73 3.51
N CYS A 29 16.07 11.59 2.37
CA CYS A 29 16.38 12.29 1.14
C CYS A 29 15.87 13.74 1.19
N PHE A 30 14.64 13.95 1.66
CA PHE A 30 14.05 15.28 1.86
C PHE A 30 13.56 15.47 3.30
N PRO A 31 14.42 15.97 4.21
CA PRO A 31 14.05 16.20 5.60
C PRO A 31 12.91 17.22 5.72
N ASN A 32 11.98 16.96 6.64
CA ASN A 32 10.86 17.86 6.94
C ASN A 32 11.30 19.08 7.79
N THR A 33 12.44 19.69 7.46
CA THR A 33 13.03 20.86 8.13
C THR A 33 12.80 22.15 7.35
N GLY A 34 12.30 22.07 6.12
CA GLY A 34 12.05 23.21 5.25
C GLY A 34 11.62 22.77 3.85
N ILE A 35 11.38 23.75 2.96
CA ILE A 35 11.08 23.49 1.56
C ILE A 35 12.39 23.19 0.82
N PRO A 36 12.54 22.03 0.14
CA PRO A 36 13.74 21.73 -0.64
C PRO A 36 13.94 22.73 -1.79
N SER A 37 15.16 23.18 -2.00
CA SER A 37 15.52 24.06 -3.14
C SER A 37 15.78 23.29 -4.43
N ASP A 38 16.12 22.00 -4.33
CA ASP A 38 16.32 21.07 -5.43
C ASP A 38 15.66 19.74 -5.05
N ILE A 39 14.77 19.24 -5.92
CA ILE A 39 14.04 17.97 -5.74
C ILE A 39 14.59 16.86 -6.64
N THR A 40 15.66 17.14 -7.40
CA THR A 40 16.31 16.17 -8.28
C THR A 40 17.41 15.37 -7.58
N LYS A 41 17.79 15.78 -6.38
CA LYS A 41 18.86 15.19 -5.56
C LYS A 41 18.45 15.15 -4.10
N CYS A 42 18.94 14.14 -3.39
CA CYS A 42 18.78 14.04 -1.95
C CYS A 42 19.63 15.09 -1.20
N ALA A 43 19.42 15.18 0.12
CA ALA A 43 20.14 16.07 1.02
C ALA A 43 21.68 15.88 1.02
N ASP A 44 22.18 14.74 0.53
CA ASP A 44 23.61 14.50 0.33
C ASP A 44 24.19 15.19 -0.93
N GLY A 45 23.34 15.71 -1.81
CA GLY A 45 23.71 16.40 -3.04
C GLY A 45 24.18 15.48 -4.19
N GLU A 46 24.17 14.16 -3.99
CA GLU A 46 24.68 13.18 -4.94
C GLU A 46 23.62 12.15 -5.34
N THR A 47 22.85 11.65 -4.37
CA THR A 47 21.93 10.54 -4.57
C THR A 47 20.66 11.01 -5.28
N THR A 48 20.21 10.22 -6.25
CA THR A 48 18.90 10.45 -6.89
C THR A 48 17.80 9.94 -5.96
N PRO A 49 16.76 10.74 -5.68
CA PRO A 49 15.65 10.32 -4.84
C PRO A 49 14.93 9.10 -5.42
N GLU A 50 14.65 8.11 -4.57
CA GLU A 50 13.66 7.10 -4.88
C GLU A 50 12.26 7.70 -4.74
N ILE A 51 11.41 7.49 -5.74
CA ILE A 51 10.07 8.08 -5.81
C ILE A 51 9.01 6.98 -5.76
N TYR A 52 8.18 7.03 -4.72
CA TYR A 52 7.02 6.19 -4.52
C TYR A 52 5.74 6.91 -4.92
N LEU A 53 4.70 6.13 -5.22
CA LEU A 53 3.36 6.64 -5.55
C LEU A 53 3.35 7.69 -6.68
N TYR A 54 4.37 7.68 -7.54
CA TYR A 54 4.38 8.51 -8.74
C TYR A 54 3.21 8.13 -9.66
N ASN A 55 2.51 9.13 -10.17
CA ASN A 55 1.34 8.96 -11.03
C ASN A 55 0.17 8.25 -10.33
N TYR A 56 0.07 8.39 -9.01
CA TYR A 56 -1.13 8.04 -8.25
C TYR A 56 -2.06 9.26 -8.09
N SER A 57 -3.31 8.97 -7.78
CA SER A 57 -4.34 9.92 -7.37
C SER A 57 -5.06 9.37 -6.14
N VAL A 58 -5.92 10.17 -5.55
CA VAL A 58 -6.77 9.75 -4.42
C VAL A 58 -8.20 9.57 -4.94
N GLY A 59 -8.79 8.41 -4.70
CA GLY A 59 -10.18 8.11 -5.01
C GLY A 59 -11.03 8.09 -3.74
N GLY A 60 -12.09 8.90 -3.72
CA GLY A 60 -13.08 8.88 -2.65
C GLY A 60 -14.14 7.80 -2.85
N PHE A 61 -14.63 7.23 -1.75
CA PHE A 61 -15.77 6.33 -1.75
C PHE A 61 -16.73 6.64 -0.60
N GLU A 62 -18.00 6.34 -0.80
CA GLU A 62 -19.05 6.58 0.19
C GLU A 62 -20.04 5.42 0.27
N TYR A 63 -20.67 5.29 1.43
CA TYR A 63 -21.75 4.36 1.73
C TYR A 63 -21.43 2.87 1.44
N LYS A 64 -20.18 2.45 1.62
CA LYS A 64 -19.72 1.07 1.37
C LYS A 64 -19.85 0.19 2.61
N ASP A 65 -20.05 -1.11 2.41
CA ASP A 65 -20.11 -2.08 3.51
C ASP A 65 -18.71 -2.63 3.86
N VAL A 66 -18.65 -3.40 4.95
CA VAL A 66 -17.43 -4.02 5.46
C VAL A 66 -16.72 -4.85 4.38
N GLN A 67 -17.48 -5.61 3.58
CA GLN A 67 -16.91 -6.49 2.57
C GLN A 67 -16.22 -5.69 1.47
N THR A 68 -16.86 -4.61 1.00
CA THR A 68 -16.28 -3.70 0.02
C THR A 68 -14.99 -3.05 0.55
N VAL A 69 -14.95 -2.65 1.82
CA VAL A 69 -13.74 -2.07 2.44
C VAL A 69 -12.60 -3.12 2.50
N LYS A 70 -12.91 -4.38 2.81
CA LYS A 70 -11.91 -5.47 2.76
C LYS A 70 -11.37 -5.70 1.36
N GLU A 71 -12.23 -5.66 0.35
CA GLU A 71 -11.80 -5.77 -1.05
C GLU A 71 -10.91 -4.60 -1.48
N MET A 72 -11.23 -3.39 -1.02
CA MET A 72 -10.37 -2.21 -1.24
C MET A 72 -9.01 -2.39 -0.56
N LEU A 73 -8.97 -2.90 0.67
CA LEU A 73 -7.72 -3.18 1.38
C LEU A 73 -6.83 -4.19 0.63
N ILE A 74 -7.44 -5.24 0.06
CA ILE A 74 -6.73 -6.25 -0.72
C ILE A 74 -6.18 -5.67 -2.03
N ARG A 75 -6.97 -4.85 -2.73
CA ARG A 75 -6.63 -4.35 -4.08
C ARG A 75 -5.72 -3.14 -4.07
N PHE A 76 -5.94 -2.21 -3.15
CA PHE A 76 -5.30 -0.90 -3.14
C PHE A 76 -4.34 -0.72 -1.96
N GLY A 77 -4.25 -1.70 -1.06
CA GLY A 77 -3.47 -1.59 0.16
C GLY A 77 -4.20 -0.73 1.19
N MET A 78 -3.50 0.19 1.84
CA MET A 78 -4.08 1.00 2.93
C MET A 78 -5.32 1.79 2.50
N VAL A 79 -6.31 1.85 3.39
CA VAL A 79 -7.58 2.57 3.18
C VAL A 79 -7.76 3.59 4.29
N PHE A 80 -7.99 4.85 3.94
CA PHE A 80 -8.39 5.86 4.92
C PHE A 80 -9.90 5.79 5.14
N LEU A 81 -10.35 5.57 6.38
CA LEU A 81 -11.76 5.62 6.78
C LEU A 81 -12.01 6.85 7.64
N ASN A 82 -13.05 7.64 7.31
CA ASN A 82 -13.34 8.90 8.00
C ASN A 82 -13.55 8.73 9.53
N ASN A 83 -14.04 7.57 9.97
CA ASN A 83 -14.36 7.32 11.38
C ASN A 83 -13.23 6.61 12.17
N TYR A 84 -12.18 6.15 11.49
CA TYR A 84 -11.13 5.31 12.10
C TYR A 84 -9.71 5.79 11.78
N GLY A 85 -9.49 6.53 10.69
CA GLY A 85 -8.16 6.88 10.20
C GLY A 85 -7.62 5.86 9.20
N ILE A 86 -6.31 5.64 9.19
CA ILE A 86 -5.63 4.78 8.21
C ILE A 86 -5.78 3.32 8.64
N ILE A 87 -6.53 2.55 7.86
CA ILE A 87 -6.67 1.11 8.02
C ILE A 87 -5.60 0.43 7.18
N ILE A 88 -4.81 -0.44 7.81
CA ILE A 88 -3.78 -1.24 7.12
C ILE A 88 -4.20 -2.70 6.93
N GLY A 89 -5.25 -3.14 7.62
CA GLY A 89 -5.76 -4.50 7.52
C GLY A 89 -6.87 -4.78 8.54
N TRP A 90 -7.16 -6.07 8.73
CA TRP A 90 -8.07 -6.53 9.78
C TRP A 90 -7.57 -7.86 10.36
N GLU A 91 -7.87 -8.09 11.63
CA GLU A 91 -7.66 -9.37 12.29
C GLU A 91 -8.97 -9.81 12.96
N LYS A 92 -9.44 -11.00 12.61
CA LYS A 92 -10.74 -11.54 13.05
C LYS A 92 -11.85 -10.51 12.77
N ASN A 93 -12.47 -9.96 13.82
CA ASN A 93 -13.52 -8.94 13.73
C ASN A 93 -13.04 -7.54 14.16
N ASN A 94 -11.75 -7.23 13.98
CA ASN A 94 -11.20 -5.92 14.29
C ASN A 94 -10.45 -5.32 13.09
N TRP A 95 -10.67 -4.03 12.82
CA TRP A 95 -9.79 -3.24 11.98
C TRP A 95 -8.45 -3.05 12.67
N VAL A 96 -7.36 -3.13 11.89
CA VAL A 96 -6.00 -2.78 12.31
C VAL A 96 -5.70 -1.39 11.75
N VAL A 97 -5.43 -0.44 12.64
CA VAL A 97 -5.45 0.99 12.36
C VAL A 97 -4.13 1.63 12.77
N ALA A 98 -3.54 2.40 11.88
CA ALA A 98 -2.46 3.33 12.21
C ALA A 98 -3.10 4.64 12.68
N GLU A 99 -3.24 4.80 13.99
CA GLU A 99 -3.83 5.97 14.60
C GLU A 99 -2.78 7.04 14.88
N GLN A 100 -3.05 8.27 14.42
CA GLN A 100 -2.18 9.41 14.64
C GLN A 100 -2.36 9.97 16.06
N GLY A 101 -1.26 10.06 16.81
CA GLY A 101 -1.17 10.77 18.08
C GLY A 101 -1.09 12.30 17.89
N TYR A 102 -1.23 13.05 18.98
CA TYR A 102 -1.14 14.51 18.96
C TYR A 102 0.22 15.05 18.53
N ASP A 103 1.27 14.25 18.69
CA ASP A 103 2.66 14.56 18.32
C ASP A 103 3.00 14.14 16.88
N THR A 104 1.99 13.85 16.05
CA THR A 104 2.11 13.32 14.67
C THR A 104 2.66 11.91 14.55
N SER A 105 3.03 11.26 15.67
CA SER A 105 3.42 9.85 15.66
C SER A 105 2.23 8.95 15.33
N TYR A 106 2.50 7.74 14.85
CA TYR A 106 1.47 6.74 14.60
C TYR A 106 1.63 5.56 15.53
N THR A 107 0.51 5.09 16.07
CA THR A 107 0.45 3.87 16.89
C THR A 107 -0.50 2.86 16.26
N LEU A 108 -0.14 1.58 16.37
CA LEU A 108 -0.98 0.50 15.89
C LEU A 108 -2.08 0.21 16.91
N LYS A 109 -3.34 0.30 16.50
CA LYS A 109 -4.51 0.00 17.33
C LYS A 109 -5.48 -0.93 16.62
N THR A 110 -6.32 -1.58 17.40
CA THR A 110 -7.38 -2.45 16.88
C THR A 110 -8.75 -1.96 17.32
N TYR A 111 -9.69 -1.91 16.39
CA TYR A 111 -11.07 -1.49 16.67
C TYR A 111 -12.08 -2.50 16.15
N ASN A 112 -13.13 -2.76 16.92
CA ASN A 112 -14.18 -3.67 16.49
C ASN A 112 -14.85 -3.20 15.19
N ILE A 113 -15.01 -4.13 14.23
CA ILE A 113 -15.68 -3.87 12.97
C ILE A 113 -17.18 -3.76 13.22
N GLN A 114 -17.71 -2.55 13.01
CA GLN A 114 -19.13 -2.25 13.11
C GLN A 114 -19.84 -2.55 11.78
N ASN A 115 -21.04 -3.10 11.84
CA ASN A 115 -21.86 -3.26 10.64
C ASN A 115 -22.54 -1.94 10.26
N MET A 116 -21.75 -1.01 9.74
CA MET A 116 -22.19 0.32 9.30
C MET A 116 -21.78 0.60 7.85
N LYS A 117 -22.18 1.77 7.36
CA LYS A 117 -21.72 2.28 6.07
C LYS A 117 -20.47 3.13 6.25
N TYR A 118 -19.47 2.87 5.42
CA TYR A 118 -18.16 3.48 5.46
C TYR A 118 -17.98 4.46 4.30
N GLY A 119 -17.28 5.55 4.58
CA GLY A 119 -16.77 6.49 3.59
C GLY A 119 -15.32 6.80 3.89
N GLY A 120 -14.58 7.16 2.86
CA GLY A 120 -13.14 7.29 2.95
C GLY A 120 -12.45 7.46 1.60
N SER A 121 -11.16 7.18 1.60
CA SER A 121 -10.29 7.39 0.44
C SER A 121 -9.27 6.27 0.27
N ILE A 122 -8.87 6.05 -0.98
CA ILE A 122 -7.82 5.12 -1.39
C ILE A 122 -6.84 5.79 -2.34
N PHE A 123 -5.62 5.24 -2.46
CA PHE A 123 -4.70 5.61 -3.53
C PHE A 123 -4.93 4.76 -4.78
N ILE A 124 -4.99 5.40 -5.95
CA ILE A 124 -5.28 4.76 -7.23
C ILE A 124 -4.20 5.18 -8.23
N LYS A 125 -3.60 4.23 -8.94
CA LYS A 125 -2.64 4.53 -10.01
C LYS A 125 -3.39 5.03 -11.26
N VAL A 126 -3.02 6.20 -11.78
CA VAL A 126 -3.78 6.88 -12.85
C VAL A 126 -3.51 6.26 -14.23
N ALA A 127 -2.26 5.87 -14.51
CA ALA A 127 -1.93 5.10 -15.70
C ALA A 127 -1.88 3.60 -15.35
N ASP A 128 -3.03 3.03 -15.03
CA ASP A 128 -3.18 1.59 -14.87
C ASP A 128 -3.30 0.94 -16.25
N LYS A 129 -2.18 0.85 -16.96
CA LYS A 129 -1.95 -0.31 -17.82
C LYS A 129 -1.47 -1.44 -16.92
N GLN A 130 -2.32 -1.89 -15.99
CA GLN A 130 -2.00 -3.17 -15.36
C GLN A 130 -2.05 -4.18 -16.50
N PRO A 131 -0.98 -4.95 -16.75
CA PRO A 131 -1.15 -6.17 -17.50
C PRO A 131 -2.30 -6.94 -16.84
N PRO A 132 -3.11 -7.70 -17.61
CA PRO A 132 -4.12 -8.57 -17.01
C PRO A 132 -3.45 -9.31 -15.85
N VAL A 133 -4.03 -9.22 -14.65
CA VAL A 133 -3.53 -9.96 -13.49
C VAL A 133 -3.50 -11.41 -13.91
N ASP A 134 -2.29 -11.94 -14.10
CA ASP A 134 -2.10 -13.32 -14.43
C ASP A 134 -2.29 -14.11 -13.13
N CYS A 135 -3.53 -14.52 -12.87
CA CYS A 135 -3.89 -15.31 -11.70
C CYS A 135 -3.20 -16.69 -11.66
N SER A 136 -2.33 -17.03 -12.62
CA SER A 136 -1.45 -18.19 -12.55
C SER A 136 -0.18 -17.96 -11.71
N ASP A 137 0.19 -16.70 -11.42
CA ASP A 137 1.28 -16.34 -10.52
C ASP A 137 0.82 -15.25 -9.53
N VAL A 138 0.35 -15.70 -8.37
CA VAL A 138 -0.23 -14.86 -7.30
C VAL A 138 0.79 -14.07 -6.49
N SER A 139 2.08 -14.11 -6.87
CA SER A 139 3.15 -13.57 -6.03
C SER A 139 3.46 -12.09 -6.29
N ASP A 140 3.26 -11.57 -7.52
CA ASP A 140 3.69 -10.21 -7.97
C ASP A 140 5.10 -9.80 -7.48
N LYS A 141 5.93 -10.79 -7.14
CA LYS A 141 7.22 -10.66 -6.47
C LYS A 141 8.21 -11.60 -7.15
N THR A 142 9.47 -11.21 -7.19
CA THR A 142 10.53 -12.11 -7.62
C THR A 142 10.64 -13.30 -6.66
N LYS A 143 11.12 -14.46 -7.14
CA LYS A 143 11.36 -15.64 -6.28
C LYS A 143 12.28 -15.32 -5.09
N GLU A 144 13.15 -14.33 -5.23
CA GLU A 144 14.00 -13.85 -4.13
C GLU A 144 13.22 -13.11 -3.03
N GLU A 145 12.14 -12.39 -3.38
CA GLU A 145 11.35 -11.55 -2.46
C GLU A 145 10.27 -12.34 -1.68
N CYS A 146 10.00 -13.59 -2.06
CA CYS A 146 8.92 -14.40 -1.47
C CYS A 146 9.31 -15.87 -1.29
N GLN A 147 10.50 -16.13 -0.73
CA GLN A 147 10.98 -17.49 -0.46
C GLN A 147 9.94 -18.32 0.32
N CYS A 148 9.79 -19.58 -0.07
CA CYS A 148 8.98 -20.53 0.68
C CYS A 148 9.59 -20.72 2.07
N ILE A 149 8.75 -20.61 3.10
CA ILE A 149 9.14 -20.87 4.48
C ILE A 149 8.75 -22.30 4.89
N ASP A 150 9.29 -22.80 5.99
CA ASP A 150 8.91 -24.14 6.48
C ASP A 150 7.40 -24.19 6.79
N ASN A 151 6.72 -25.19 6.23
CA ASN A 151 5.25 -25.35 6.27
C ASN A 151 4.47 -24.22 5.58
N ASP A 152 5.02 -23.63 4.53
CA ASP A 152 4.30 -22.65 3.73
C ASP A 152 2.99 -23.24 3.15
N PRO A 153 1.83 -22.65 3.45
CA PRO A 153 0.54 -23.18 3.00
C PRO A 153 0.28 -22.96 1.52
N ARG A 154 1.07 -22.11 0.83
CA ARG A 154 0.94 -21.83 -0.60
C ARG A 154 1.23 -23.08 -1.42
N ASP A 155 0.35 -23.41 -2.37
CA ASP A 155 0.44 -24.65 -3.16
C ASP A 155 1.75 -24.73 -3.98
N GLU A 156 2.26 -23.60 -4.46
CA GLU A 156 3.54 -23.47 -5.17
C GLU A 156 4.78 -23.79 -4.31
N CYS A 157 4.63 -23.75 -2.99
CA CYS A 157 5.69 -24.04 -2.02
C CYS A 157 5.62 -25.46 -1.44
N LYS A 158 4.58 -26.23 -1.79
CA LYS A 158 4.50 -27.63 -1.40
C LYS A 158 5.49 -28.43 -2.24
N GLN A 159 6.45 -29.07 -1.59
CA GLN A 159 7.39 -29.95 -2.28
C GLN A 159 6.61 -31.04 -3.02
N THR A 160 6.73 -31.06 -4.34
CA THR A 160 6.20 -32.15 -5.14
C THR A 160 7.14 -33.33 -4.96
N GLU A 161 6.73 -34.36 -4.20
CA GLU A 161 7.45 -35.62 -4.20
C GLU A 161 7.37 -36.21 -5.62
N CYS A 162 8.50 -36.21 -6.34
CA CYS A 162 8.64 -36.97 -7.56
C CYS A 162 8.41 -38.45 -7.21
N LYS A 163 7.27 -39.02 -7.64
CA LYS A 163 7.13 -40.47 -7.65
C LYS A 163 8.11 -41.02 -8.68
N ASP A 164 9.10 -41.75 -8.19
CA ASP A 164 10.04 -42.53 -8.98
C ASP A 164 9.26 -43.43 -9.96
N PRO A 165 9.52 -43.41 -11.28
CA PRO A 165 8.78 -44.23 -12.25
C PRO A 165 9.07 -45.74 -12.15
N THR A 166 9.85 -46.20 -11.18
CA THR A 166 10.42 -47.56 -11.19
C THR A 166 9.58 -48.63 -10.49
N THR A 167 8.30 -48.39 -10.17
CA THR A 167 7.36 -49.45 -9.79
C THR A 167 6.24 -49.59 -10.82
N ALA A 168 6.57 -50.28 -11.92
CA ALA A 168 5.55 -50.94 -12.72
C ALA A 168 4.81 -51.98 -11.85
N PRO A 169 3.50 -52.19 -12.04
CA PRO A 169 2.80 -53.28 -11.38
C PRO A 169 3.14 -54.59 -12.12
N ASP A 170 3.68 -55.57 -11.38
CA ASP A 170 3.79 -56.95 -11.85
C ASP A 170 2.37 -57.56 -11.99
N GLU A 171 2.16 -58.32 -13.07
CA GLU A 171 1.00 -59.22 -13.30
C GLU A 171 0.83 -60.27 -12.20
#